data_AF-A0A535UUT2-F1
#
_entry.id   AF-A0A535UUT2-F1
#
_cell.length_a   1.000
_cell.length_b   1.000
_cell.length_c   1.000
_cell.angle_alpha   90.00
_cell.angle_beta   90.00
_cell.angle_gamma   90.00
#
_symmetry.space_group_name_H-M   'P 1'
#
loop_
_entity.id
_entity.type
_entity.pdbx_description
1 polymer ?
#
loop_
_entity_poly.entity_id
_entity_poly.type
_entity_poly.pdbx_seq_one_letter_code
_entity_poly.pdbx_strand_id
1 'polypeptide(L)' 'MRREWEPEDLIACWTLVDDDWRHLANKRGRSRLAFALFLKFFELEGRFPRHAGELPRQAVAYVAEQLHVDADAL' A
#
# COMPACT_ATOMS: atom_id res chain seq x y z
N MET A 1 6.46 5.01 -11.17
CA MET A 1 5.67 5.47 -10.02
C MET A 1 5.82 6.95 -9.71
N ARG A 2 4.69 7.65 -9.57
CA ARG A 2 4.60 9.07 -9.19
C ARG A 2 5.04 9.27 -7.73
N ARG A 3 5.84 10.31 -7.46
CA ARG A 3 6.41 10.59 -6.13
C ARG A 3 5.53 11.47 -5.25
N GLU A 4 4.72 12.32 -5.85
CA GLU A 4 3.76 13.20 -5.19
C GLU A 4 2.36 12.71 -5.51
N TRP A 5 1.52 12.60 -4.49
CA TRP A 5 0.14 12.16 -4.59
C TRP A 5 -0.76 13.19 -3.94
N GLU A 6 -1.72 13.69 -4.71
CA GLU A 6 -2.82 14.45 -4.14
C GLU A 6 -3.74 13.51 -3.35
N PRO A 7 -4.47 14.02 -2.33
CA PRO A 7 -5.35 13.19 -1.50
C PRO A 7 -6.38 12.39 -2.33
N GLU A 8 -6.93 12.98 -3.38
CA GLU A 8 -7.91 12.36 -4.27
C GLU A 8 -7.32 11.15 -5.01
N ASP A 9 -6.07 11.26 -5.45
CA ASP A 9 -5.39 10.16 -6.12
C ASP A 9 -4.97 9.05 -5.14
N LEU A 10 -4.65 9.39 -3.89
CA LEU A 10 -4.45 8.38 -2.85
C LEU A 10 -5.74 7.59 -2.62
N ILE A 11 -6.88 8.27 -2.53
CA ILE A 11 -8.17 7.60 -2.41
C ILE A 11 -8.41 6.69 -3.61
N ALA A 12 -8.20 7.18 -4.83
CA ALA A 12 -8.47 6.42 -6.05
C ALA A 12 -7.56 5.19 -6.22
N CYS A 13 -6.27 5.31 -5.87
CA CYS A 13 -5.27 4.29 -6.21
C CYS A 13 -4.77 3.47 -5.02
N TRP A 14 -4.93 3.95 -3.80
CA TRP A 14 -4.35 3.35 -2.59
C TRP A 14 -5.38 2.98 -1.51
N THR A 15 -6.66 3.25 -1.75
CA THR A 15 -7.72 2.68 -0.91
C THR A 15 -7.81 1.17 -1.13
N LEU A 16 -7.82 0.43 -0.04
CA LEU A 16 -8.08 -1.00 -0.03
C LEU A 16 -9.58 -1.24 -0.14
N VAL A 17 -10.00 -1.98 -1.16
CA VAL A 17 -11.42 -2.26 -1.45
C VAL A 17 -11.66 -3.75 -1.58
N ASP A 18 -12.86 -4.21 -1.21
CA ASP A 18 -13.38 -5.57 -1.43
C ASP A 18 -12.33 -6.70 -1.46
N ASP A 19 -11.84 -7.05 -2.67
CA ASP A 19 -10.90 -8.15 -2.89
C ASP A 19 -9.53 -7.93 -2.25
N ASP A 20 -9.07 -6.69 -2.08
CA ASP A 20 -7.85 -6.35 -1.34
C ASP A 20 -7.92 -6.93 0.08
N TRP A 21 -9.05 -6.73 0.77
CA TRP A 21 -9.26 -7.23 2.12
C TRP A 21 -9.29 -8.75 2.16
N ARG A 22 -9.85 -9.39 1.14
CA ARG A 22 -9.88 -10.85 1.01
C ARG A 22 -8.46 -11.42 0.85
N HIS A 23 -7.61 -10.78 0.04
CA HIS A 23 -6.21 -11.16 -0.11
C HIS A 23 -5.40 -10.96 1.18
N LEU A 24 -5.75 -9.94 1.98
CA LEU A 24 -5.08 -9.62 3.24
C LEU A 24 -5.54 -10.45 4.44
N ALA A 25 -6.67 -11.16 4.36
CA ALA A 25 -7.29 -11.86 5.49
C ALA A 25 -6.36 -12.84 6.23
N ASN A 26 -5.40 -13.43 5.51
CA ASN A 26 -4.45 -14.39 6.06
C ASN A 26 -3.11 -13.75 6.52
N LYS A 27 -2.98 -12.42 6.47
CA LYS A 27 -1.76 -11.68 6.85
C LYS A 27 -1.98 -10.87 8.13
N ARG A 28 -0.94 -10.71 8.95
CA ARG A 28 -0.97 -9.95 10.21
C ARG A 28 0.29 -9.09 10.38
N GLY A 29 0.17 -7.98 11.10
CA GLY A 29 1.29 -7.09 11.46
C GLY A 29 2.07 -6.56 10.24
N ARG A 30 3.40 -6.44 10.39
CA ARG A 30 4.36 -5.96 9.36
C ARG A 30 4.19 -6.64 8.00
N SER A 31 3.91 -7.94 7.99
CA SER A 31 3.70 -8.70 6.75
C SER A 31 2.44 -8.27 5.97
N ARG A 32 1.44 -7.71 6.66
CA ARG A 32 0.19 -7.25 6.06
C ARG A 32 0.37 -5.92 5.34
N LEU A 33 1.08 -4.97 5.95
CA LEU A 33 1.37 -3.67 5.35
C LEU A 33 2.21 -3.80 4.08
N ALA A 34 3.32 -4.54 4.15
CA ALA A 34 4.19 -4.76 3.00
C ALA A 34 3.43 -5.44 1.84
N PHE A 35 2.59 -6.43 2.15
CA PHE A 35 1.79 -7.12 1.13
C PHE A 35 0.75 -6.20 0.48
N ALA A 36 0.03 -5.40 1.28
CA ALA A 36 -0.96 -4.45 0.76
C ALA A 36 -0.31 -3.44 -0.20
N LEU A 37 0.84 -2.89 0.18
CA LEU A 37 1.58 -1.95 -0.65
C LEU A 37 2.07 -2.60 -1.96
N PHE A 38 2.52 -3.85 -1.91
CA PHE A 38 2.93 -4.58 -3.11
C PHE A 38 1.76 -4.89 -4.04
N LEU A 39 0.59 -5.21 -3.49
CA LEU A 39 -0.62 -5.44 -4.28
C LEU A 39 -1.00 -4.17 -5.05
N LYS A 40 -1.17 -3.03 -4.36
CA LYS A 40 -1.51 -1.75 -4.99
C LYS A 40 -0.44 -1.27 -5.97
N PHE A 41 0.84 -1.46 -5.63
CA PHE A 41 1.93 -1.15 -6.54
C PHE A 41 1.87 -1.99 -7.82
N PHE A 42 1.59 -3.29 -7.70
CA PHE A 42 1.47 -4.18 -8.84
C PHE A 42 0.29 -3.81 -9.75
N GLU A 43 -0.85 -3.42 -9.17
CA GLU A 43 -2.01 -2.92 -9.94
C GLU A 43 -1.66 -1.67 -10.77
N LEU A 44 -0.86 -0.76 -10.21
CA LEU A 44 -0.50 0.50 -10.86
C LEU A 44 0.64 0.36 -11.88
N GLU A 45 1.65 -0.46 -11.59
CA GLU A 45 2.91 -0.49 -12.35
C GLU A 45 3.12 -1.81 -13.11
N GLY A 46 2.27 -2.83 -12.91
CA GLY A 46 2.37 -4.14 -13.55
C GLY A 46 3.62 -4.96 -13.16
N ARG A 47 4.28 -4.57 -12.07
CA ARG A 47 5.51 -5.21 -11.54
C ARG A 47 5.60 -5.00 -10.03
N PHE A 48 6.55 -5.65 -9.37
CA PHE A 48 6.86 -5.38 -7.96
C PHE A 48 7.94 -4.30 -7.80
N PRO A 49 7.98 -3.58 -6.65
CA PRO A 49 9.08 -2.68 -6.34
C PRO A 49 10.37 -3.48 -6.11
N ARG A 50 11.51 -2.95 -6.56
CA ARG A 50 12.83 -3.58 -6.38
C ARG A 50 13.45 -3.24 -5.02
N HIS A 51 13.03 -2.13 -4.42
CA HIS A 51 13.43 -1.71 -3.08
C HIS A 51 12.35 -0.82 -2.45
N ALA A 52 12.33 -0.72 -1.12
CA ALA A 52 11.32 0.04 -0.37
C ALA A 52 11.23 1.52 -0.79
N GLY A 53 12.34 2.13 -1.23
CA GLY A 53 12.34 3.52 -1.71
C GLY A 53 11.57 3.79 -3.01
N GLU A 54 11.06 2.76 -3.70
CA GLU A 54 10.12 2.95 -4.82
C GLU A 54 8.69 3.22 -4.34
N LEU A 55 8.37 2.89 -3.08
CA LEU A 55 7.06 3.15 -2.48
C LEU A 55 7.00 4.62 -2.02
N PRO A 56 6.01 5.41 -2.47
CA PRO A 56 5.85 6.78 -2.02
C PRO A 56 5.47 6.79 -0.54
N ARG A 57 6.13 7.66 0.24
CA ARG A 57 5.88 7.78 1.67
C ARG A 57 4.41 8.09 2.00
N GLN A 58 3.75 8.90 1.18
CA GLN A 58 2.33 9.22 1.34
C GLN A 58 1.44 7.99 1.19
N ALA A 59 1.72 7.12 0.23
CA ALA A 59 1.01 5.85 0.05
C ALA A 59 1.27 4.89 1.22
N VAL A 60 2.50 4.80 1.70
CA VAL A 60 2.86 3.98 2.87
C VAL A 60 2.06 4.43 4.10
N ALA A 61 2.06 5.73 4.40
CA ALA A 61 1.30 6.28 5.53
C ALA A 61 -0.21 6.01 5.37
N TYR A 62 -0.77 6.30 4.18
CA TYR A 62 -2.19 6.14 3.91
C TYR A 62 -2.68 4.68 4.04
N VAL A 63 -1.90 3.71 3.56
CA VAL A 63 -2.25 2.29 3.69
C VAL A 63 -2.05 1.80 5.14
N ALA A 64 -1.03 2.30 5.84
CA ALA A 64 -0.81 1.97 7.25
C ALA A 64 -1.98 2.43 8.13
N GLU A 65 -2.54 3.61 7.87
CA GLU A 65 -3.75 4.12 8.54
C GLU A 65 -4.95 3.19 8.33
N GLN A 66 -5.23 2.77 7.10
CA GLN A 66 -6.32 1.84 6.78
C GLN A 66 -6.17 0.49 7.49
N LEU A 67 -4.93 0.05 7.71
CA LEU A 67 -4.61 -1.22 8.37
C LEU A 67 -4.48 -1.10 9.89
N HIS A 68 -4.58 0.11 10.45
CA HIS A 68 -4.34 0.41 11.86
C HIS A 68 -2.98 -0.11 12.37
N VAL A 69 -1.93 0.12 11.59
CA VAL A 69 -0.53 -0.22 11.94
C VAL A 69 0.37 0.99 11.81
N ASP A 70 1.56 0.92 12.40
CA ASP A 70 2.59 1.95 12.23
C ASP A 70 3.17 1.92 10.80
N ALA A 71 3.37 3.07 10.19
CA ALA A 71 4.01 3.20 8.88
C ALA A 71 5.50 2.81 8.91
N ASP A 72 6.17 3.01 10.06
CA ASP A 72 7.56 2.60 10.30
C ASP A 72 7.69 1.08 10.52
N ALA A 73 6.54 0.38 10.53
CA ALA A 73 6.50 -1.06 10.44
C ALA A 73 6.86 -1.57 9.03
N LEU A 74 7.25 -0.75 8.05
CA LEU A 74 7.76 -1.18 6.74
C LEU A 74 9.29 -1.30 6.72
#